data_AF-A0A920UXA5-F1
#
_entry.id   AF-A0A920UXA5-F1
#
_cell.length_a   1.000
_cell.length_b   1.000
_cell.length_c   1.000
_cell.angle_alpha   90.00
_cell.angle_beta   90.00
_cell.angle_gamma   90.00
#
_symmetry.space_group_name_H-M   'P 1'
#
loop_
_entity.id
_entity.type
_entity.pdbx_description
1 polymer ?
#
loop_
_entity_poly.entity_id
_entity_poly.type
_entity_poly.pdbx_seq_one_letter_code
_entity_poly.pdbx_strand_id
1 'polypeptide(L)'
;MPFENRLGEEGQGYKIALSNLEGGRIGIGAQAVGIARAALEAAIDYARQRESFGVPISEHQAVAFRLADMATELEAARQLVLYAARSKTVVNQACNKHQWPN
;
A
#
# COMPACT_ATOMS: atom_id res chain seq x y z
N MET A 1 -27.70 -6.40 22.01
CA MET A 1 -26.25 -6.42 22.27
C MET A 1 -26.02 -6.04 23.72
N PRO A 2 -25.23 -6.79 24.51
CA PRO A 2 -24.88 -6.43 25.89
C PRO A 2 -24.14 -5.09 25.97
N PHE A 3 -24.33 -4.33 27.06
CA PHE A 3 -23.66 -3.03 27.27
C PHE A 3 -22.14 -3.18 27.41
N GLU A 4 -21.70 -4.29 27.99
CA GLU A 4 -20.30 -4.71 28.13
C GLU A 4 -19.55 -4.87 26.79
N ASN A 5 -20.24 -5.03 25.66
CA ASN A 5 -19.61 -5.14 24.34
C ASN A 5 -19.41 -3.77 23.65
N ARG A 6 -19.67 -2.65 24.33
CA ARG A 6 -19.50 -1.29 23.79
C ARG A 6 -18.01 -0.95 23.68
N LEU A 7 -17.58 -0.51 22.49
CA LEU A 7 -16.22 0.01 22.28
C LEU A 7 -16.20 1.52 22.52
N GLY A 8 -15.58 1.94 23.62
CA GLY A 8 -15.50 3.34 24.04
C GLY A 8 -16.80 3.87 24.65
N GLU A 9 -16.85 5.20 24.85
CA GLU A 9 -18.00 5.88 25.45
C GLU A 9 -19.08 6.24 24.41
N GLU A 10 -20.27 6.58 24.90
CA GLU A 10 -21.36 7.07 24.04
C GLU A 10 -20.91 8.29 23.22
N GLY A 11 -21.21 8.27 21.92
CA GLY A 11 -20.78 9.33 20.99
C GLY A 11 -19.35 9.22 20.45
N GLN A 12 -18.51 8.29 20.93
CA GLN A 12 -17.13 8.13 20.44
C GLN A 12 -17.00 7.28 19.16
N GLY A 13 -18.08 6.64 18.71
CA GLY A 13 -18.04 5.68 17.59
C GLY A 13 -17.45 6.25 16.29
N TYR A 14 -17.75 7.51 15.95
CA TYR A 14 -17.22 8.14 14.74
C TYR A 14 -15.70 8.30 14.77
N LYS A 15 -15.16 8.75 15.91
CA LYS A 15 -13.71 8.91 16.13
C LYS A 15 -12.99 7.56 16.03
N ILE A 16 -13.53 6.55 16.71
CA ILE A 16 -12.96 5.19 16.69
C ILE A 16 -12.97 4.61 15.27
N ALA A 17 -14.07 4.77 14.54
CA ALA A 17 -14.19 4.30 13.16
C ALA A 17 -13.15 4.95 12.23
N LEU A 18 -13.00 6.27 12.30
CA LEU A 18 -12.02 6.99 11.46
C LEU A 18 -10.57 6.62 11.79
N SER A 19 -10.20 6.55 13.07
CA SER A 19 -8.84 6.18 13.48
C SER A 19 -8.45 4.77 13.00
N ASN A 20 -9.40 3.83 13.00
CA ASN A 20 -9.20 2.49 12.46
C ASN A 20 -9.11 2.50 10.93
N LEU A 21 -9.99 3.25 10.25
CA LEU A 21 -10.01 3.36 8.79
C LEU A 21 -8.70 3.93 8.22
N GLU A 22 -8.09 4.91 8.89
CA GLU A 22 -6.81 5.48 8.50
C GLU A 22 -5.67 4.44 8.49
N GLY A 23 -5.68 3.51 9.46
CA GLY A 23 -4.73 2.38 9.48
C GLY A 23 -5.01 1.38 8.38
N GLY A 24 -6.29 1.05 8.19
CA GLY A 24 -6.73 0.11 7.16
C GLY A 24 -6.31 0.53 5.75
N ARG A 25 -6.44 1.83 5.41
CA ARG A 25 -6.05 2.35 4.08
C ARG A 25 -4.58 2.15 3.76
N ILE A 26 -3.70 2.43 4.72
CA ILE A 26 -2.26 2.22 4.57
C ILE A 26 -1.97 0.72 4.41
N GLY A 27 -2.66 -0.13 5.19
CA GLY A 27 -2.56 -1.58 5.08
C GLY A 27 -2.94 -2.12 3.69
N ILE A 28 -4.06 -1.64 3.13
CA ILE A 28 -4.49 -2.00 1.77
C ILE A 28 -3.47 -1.52 0.74
N GLY A 29 -2.94 -0.30 0.89
CA GLY A 29 -1.88 0.21 0.01
C GLY A 29 -0.62 -0.66 0.03
N ALA A 30 -0.19 -1.10 1.22
CA ALA A 30 0.96 -2.00 1.35
C ALA A 30 0.72 -3.37 0.69
N GLN A 31 -0.49 -3.92 0.81
CA GLN A 31 -0.86 -5.17 0.13
C GLN A 31 -0.85 -4.99 -1.40
N ALA A 32 -1.42 -3.90 -1.91
CA ALA A 32 -1.43 -3.59 -3.33
C ALA A 32 -0.01 -3.47 -3.92
N VAL A 33 0.92 -2.84 -3.20
CA VAL A 33 2.34 -2.77 -3.60
C VAL A 33 2.96 -4.17 -3.70
N GLY A 34 2.67 -5.07 -2.75
CA GLY A 34 3.14 -6.45 -2.80
C GLY A 34 2.61 -7.21 -4.02
N ILE A 35 1.32 -7.07 -4.32
CA ILE A 35 0.68 -7.67 -5.50
C ILE A 35 1.28 -7.11 -6.79
N ALA A 36 1.45 -5.80 -6.90
CA ALA A 36 2.02 -5.15 -8.07
C ALA A 36 3.47 -5.59 -8.33
N ARG A 37 4.26 -5.78 -7.27
CA ARG A 37 5.60 -6.37 -7.39
C ARG A 37 5.57 -7.78 -7.98
N ALA A 38 4.73 -8.67 -7.44
CA ALA A 38 4.61 -10.02 -7.94
C ALA A 38 4.13 -10.05 -9.41
N ALA A 39 3.22 -9.15 -9.77
CA ALA A 39 2.74 -9.00 -11.14
C ALA A 39 3.85 -8.54 -12.10
N LEU A 40 4.72 -7.60 -11.68
CA LEU A 40 5.87 -7.17 -12.47
C LEU A 40 6.88 -8.29 -12.67
N GLU A 41 7.23 -9.03 -11.61
CA GLU A 41 8.14 -10.17 -11.70
C GLU A 41 7.59 -11.24 -12.68
N ALA A 42 6.31 -11.59 -12.56
CA ALA A 42 5.66 -12.53 -13.47
C ALA A 42 5.61 -12.01 -14.93
N ALA A 43 5.37 -10.72 -15.12
CA ALA A 43 5.33 -10.11 -16.45
C ALA A 43 6.72 -10.13 -17.13
N ILE A 44 7.79 -9.87 -16.38
CA ILE A 44 9.17 -9.94 -16.87
C ILE A 44 9.51 -11.37 -17.29
N ASP A 45 9.19 -12.35 -16.45
CA ASP A 45 9.47 -13.75 -16.73
C ASP A 45 8.74 -14.23 -17.98
N TYR A 46 7.45 -13.89 -18.11
CA TYR A 46 6.66 -14.24 -19.29
C TYR A 46 7.18 -13.53 -20.55
N ALA A 47 7.57 -12.25 -20.44
CA ALA A 47 8.06 -11.49 -21.58
C ALA A 47 9.36 -12.07 -22.18
N ARG A 48 10.19 -12.70 -21.34
CA ARG A 48 11.42 -13.38 -21.78
C ARG A 48 11.16 -14.75 -22.42
N GLN A 49 10.10 -15.44 -22.01
CA GLN A 49 9.79 -16.79 -22.50
C GLN A 49 8.93 -16.77 -23.76
N ARG A 50 8.05 -15.78 -23.90
CA ARG A 50 7.13 -15.71 -25.03
C ARG A 50 7.83 -15.11 -26.24
N GLU A 51 7.85 -15.83 -27.35
CA GLU A 51 8.32 -15.32 -28.64
C GLU A 51 7.18 -14.89 -29.55
N SER A 52 7.41 -13.80 -30.30
CA SER A 52 6.55 -13.34 -31.38
C SER A 52 7.38 -12.59 -32.40
N PHE A 53 7.09 -12.78 -33.69
CA PHE A 53 7.88 -12.19 -34.79
C PHE A 53 9.36 -12.61 -34.75
N GLY A 54 9.63 -13.84 -34.30
CA GLY A 54 10.97 -14.44 -34.32
C GLY A 54 11.91 -14.01 -33.19
N VAL A 55 11.43 -13.22 -32.22
CA VAL A 55 12.21 -12.82 -31.03
C VAL A 55 11.35 -12.88 -29.76
N PRO A 56 11.95 -13.01 -28.57
CA PRO A 56 11.26 -12.83 -27.29
C PRO A 56 10.54 -11.49 -27.23
N ILE A 57 9.34 -11.45 -26.65
CA ILE A 57 8.55 -10.22 -26.63
C ILE A 57 9.17 -9.14 -25.77
N SER A 58 10.10 -9.48 -24.87
CA SER A 58 10.93 -8.52 -24.14
C SER A 58 11.81 -7.65 -25.02
N GLU A 59 12.12 -8.08 -26.25
CA GLU A 59 12.93 -7.31 -27.21
C GLU A 59 12.11 -6.27 -27.97
N HIS A 60 10.77 -6.39 -27.98
CA HIS A 60 9.89 -5.39 -28.57
C HIS A 60 9.84 -4.15 -27.68
N GLN A 61 10.27 -2.98 -28.20
CA GLN A 61 10.31 -1.73 -27.43
C GLN A 61 8.99 -1.40 -26.73
N ALA A 62 7.85 -1.67 -27.37
CA ALA A 62 6.52 -1.43 -26.78
C ALA A 62 6.29 -2.23 -25.48
N VAL A 63 6.82 -3.45 -25.39
CA VAL A 63 6.75 -4.27 -24.17
C VAL A 63 7.74 -3.77 -23.14
N ALA A 64 8.96 -3.44 -23.56
CA ALA A 64 9.98 -2.88 -22.66
C ALA A 64 9.51 -1.58 -21.98
N PHE A 65 8.87 -0.66 -22.72
CA PHE A 65 8.32 0.57 -22.14
C PHE A 65 7.22 0.28 -21.11
N ARG A 66 6.30 -0.66 -21.40
CA ARG A 66 5.27 -1.04 -20.42
C ARG A 66 5.86 -1.61 -19.13
N LEU A 67 6.89 -2.45 -19.24
CA LEU A 67 7.58 -2.99 -18.06
C LEU A 67 8.31 -1.89 -17.27
N ALA A 68 8.91 -0.92 -17.97
CA ALA A 68 9.56 0.23 -17.34
C ALA A 68 8.56 1.14 -16.61
N ASP A 69 7.39 1.40 -17.21
CA ASP A 69 6.31 2.18 -16.60
C ASP A 69 5.78 1.48 -15.33
N MET A 70 5.51 0.17 -15.42
CA MET A 70 5.10 -0.63 -14.26
C MET A 70 6.12 -0.57 -13.11
N ALA A 71 7.41 -0.68 -13.42
CA ALA A 71 8.47 -0.58 -12.42
C ALA A 71 8.53 0.81 -11.78
N THR A 72 8.34 1.85 -12.58
CA THR A 72 8.33 3.25 -12.12
C THR A 72 7.15 3.52 -11.18
N GLU A 73 5.95 3.11 -11.57
CA GLU A 73 4.74 3.26 -10.76
C GLU A 73 4.82 2.46 -9.46
N LEU A 74 5.37 1.25 -9.51
CA LEU A 74 5.56 0.41 -8.33
C LEU A 74 6.48 1.09 -7.31
N GLU A 75 7.62 1.64 -7.74
CA GLU A 75 8.55 2.30 -6.84
C GLU A 75 7.94 3.58 -6.26
N ALA A 76 7.23 4.37 -7.07
CA ALA A 76 6.49 5.53 -6.59
C ALA A 76 5.43 5.15 -5.53
N ALA A 77 4.60 4.14 -5.81
CA ALA A 77 3.58 3.65 -4.90
C ALA A 77 4.18 3.15 -3.58
N ARG A 78 5.30 2.43 -3.64
CA ARG A 78 6.02 1.95 -2.47
C ARG A 78 6.51 3.11 -1.58
N GLN A 79 7.09 4.15 -2.18
CA GLN A 79 7.55 5.33 -1.45
C GLN A 79 6.39 6.09 -0.80
N LEU A 80 5.27 6.26 -1.52
CA LEU A 80 4.08 6.94 -1.00
C LEU A 80 3.45 6.20 0.18
N VAL A 81 3.35 4.86 0.11
CA VAL A 81 2.82 4.05 1.21
C VAL A 81 3.74 4.13 2.43
N LEU A 82 5.05 4.02 2.25
CA LEU A 82 6.00 4.13 3.36
C LEU A 82 5.99 5.53 3.98
N TYR A 83 5.88 6.57 3.17
CA TYR A 83 5.70 7.94 3.63
C TYR A 83 4.43 8.10 4.46
N ALA A 84 3.29 7.60 3.98
CA ALA A 84 2.03 7.63 4.71
C ALA A 84 2.12 6.88 6.05
N ALA A 85 2.76 5.71 6.06
CA ALA A 85 2.99 4.92 7.28
C ALA A 85 3.83 5.70 8.30
N ARG A 86 4.95 6.31 7.87
CA ARG A 86 5.81 7.14 8.73
C ARG A 86 5.07 8.36 9.27
N SER A 87 4.36 9.08 8.42
CA SER A 87 3.56 10.25 8.81
C SER A 87 2.52 9.89 9.87
N LYS A 88 1.84 8.75 9.74
CA LYS A 88 0.93 8.25 10.79
C LYS A 88 1.66 7.96 12.10
N THR A 89 2.87 7.39 12.05
CA THR A 89 3.63 7.07 13.27
C THR A 89 4.09 8.34 14.00
N VAL A 90 4.55 9.34 13.26
CA VAL A 90 4.98 10.64 13.82
C VAL A 90 3.81 11.39 14.44
N VAL A 91 2.64 11.41 13.78
CA VAL A 91 1.41 12.02 14.32
C VAL A 91 0.92 11.29 15.57
N ASN A 92 0.93 9.96 15.59
CA ASN A 92 0.59 9.18 16.78
C ASN A 92 1.57 9.41 17.93
N GLN A 93 2.88 9.53 17.64
CA GLN A 93 3.86 9.90 18.66
C GLN A 93 3.57 11.29 19.24
N ALA A 94 3.27 12.30 18.40
CA ALA A 94 2.94 13.65 18.87
C ALA A 94 1.64 13.71 19.70
N CYS A 95 0.59 12.96 19.31
CA CYS A 95 -0.63 12.82 20.10
C CYS A 95 -0.39 12.10 21.44
N ASN A 96 0.44 11.05 21.47
CA ASN A 96 0.78 10.36 22.72
C ASN A 96 1.64 11.19 23.67
N LYS A 97 2.37 12.23 23.22
CA LYS A 97 3.12 13.12 24.13
C LYS A 97 2.21 14.08 24.91
N HIS A 98 0.97 14.30 24.46
CA HIS A 98 -0.03 15.09 25.20
C HIS A 98 -0.84 14.22 26.20
N GLN A 99 -0.54 12.93 26.33
CA GLN A 99 -1.29 11.99 27.16
C GLN A 99 -0.40 11.17 28.10
N TRP A 100 0.45 11.87 28.88
CA TRP A 100 1.22 11.34 30.03
C TRP A 100 1.46 12.47 31.07
N PRO A 101 1.41 12.21 32.38
CA PRO A 101 0.30 12.47 33.31
C PRO A 101 0.45 13.77 34.12
N ASN A 102 -0.68 14.29 34.59
CA ASN A 102 -0.86 14.74 35.97
C ASN A 102 -2.17 14.11 36.47
#